data_AF-A0A7S3RDN2-F1
#
_entry.id   AF-A0A7S3RDN2-F1
#
_cell.length_a   1.000
_cell.length_b   1.000
_cell.length_c   1.000
_cell.angle_alpha   90.00
_cell.angle_beta   90.00
_cell.angle_gamma   90.00
#
_symmetry.space_group_name_H-M   'P 1'
#
loop_
_entity.id
_entity.type
_entity.pdbx_description
1 polymer ?
#
loop_
_entity_poly.entity_id
_entity_poly.type
_entity_poly.pdbx_seq_one_letter_code
_entity_poly.pdbx_strand_id
1 'polypeptide(L)'
;PVGEPVLSRVYQVLSDGMLGYQQARKIEDTPFPFPYAQMVSAMLLLLVFIFPVVAVAMLGKDRTLEETLAEIEHSEIVELLWRALSPAAAPLLCFFTLLMYYGLNEVARDLEEPFIYPPNNLPCATWQ
;
A
#
# COMPACT_ATOMS: atom_id res chain seq x y z
N PRO A 1 -14.98 -33.88 -44.69
CA PRO A 1 -15.92 -34.39 -43.67
C PRO A 1 -16.05 -33.39 -42.52
N VAL A 2 -17.11 -32.58 -42.56
CA VAL A 2 -17.48 -31.66 -41.46
C VAL A 2 -18.06 -32.50 -40.33
N GLY A 3 -17.41 -32.50 -39.16
CA GLY A 3 -17.91 -33.20 -37.98
C GLY A 3 -19.29 -32.68 -37.59
N GLU A 4 -20.12 -33.59 -37.09
CA GLU A 4 -21.50 -33.33 -36.67
C GLU A 4 -21.52 -32.13 -35.70
N PRO A 5 -22.45 -31.16 -35.85
CA PRO A 5 -22.42 -29.87 -35.14
C PRO A 5 -22.26 -29.97 -33.61
N VAL A 6 -22.76 -31.05 -33.03
CA VAL A 6 -22.72 -31.34 -31.59
C VAL A 6 -21.30 -31.63 -31.11
N LEU A 7 -20.51 -32.40 -31.87
CA LEU A 7 -19.14 -32.75 -31.49
C LEU A 7 -18.23 -31.51 -31.49
N SER A 8 -18.40 -30.65 -32.50
CA SER A 8 -17.70 -29.36 -32.57
C SER A 8 -17.98 -28.49 -31.33
N ARG A 9 -19.23 -28.45 -30.87
CA ARG A 9 -19.61 -27.68 -29.68
C ARG A 9 -18.97 -28.21 -28.40
N VAL A 10 -18.87 -29.53 -28.23
CA VAL A 10 -18.18 -30.13 -27.08
C VAL A 10 -16.70 -29.75 -27.06
N TYR A 11 -16.02 -29.84 -28.21
CA TYR A 11 -14.62 -29.42 -28.30
C TYR A 11 -14.43 -27.92 -28.04
N GLN A 12 -15.37 -27.07 -28.48
CA GLN A 12 -15.34 -25.64 -28.17
C GLN A 12 -15.42 -25.38 -26.66
N VAL A 13 -16.44 -25.93 -25.98
CA VAL A 13 -16.62 -25.72 -24.53
C VAL A 13 -15.43 -26.26 -23.73
N LEU A 14 -14.89 -27.42 -24.12
CA LEU A 14 -13.69 -27.97 -23.48
C LEU A 14 -12.46 -27.07 -23.69
N SER A 15 -12.27 -26.58 -24.92
CA SER A 15 -11.18 -25.65 -25.25
C SER A 15 -11.31 -24.34 -24.45
N ASP A 16 -12.52 -23.79 -24.33
CA ASP A 16 -12.79 -22.57 -23.55
C ASP A 16 -12.50 -22.79 -22.06
N GLY A 17 -12.90 -23.95 -21.49
CA GLY A 17 -12.58 -24.32 -20.12
C GLY A 17 -11.08 -24.49 -19.87
N MET A 18 -10.36 -25.12 -20.81
CA MET A 18 -8.90 -25.24 -20.75
C MET A 18 -8.21 -23.87 -20.83
N LEU A 19 -8.71 -22.94 -21.66
CA LEU A 19 -8.17 -21.58 -21.74
C LEU A 19 -8.30 -20.84 -20.40
N GLY A 20 -9.45 -20.92 -19.74
CA GLY A 20 -9.66 -20.30 -18.43
C GLY A 20 -8.72 -20.88 -17.35
N TYR A 21 -8.56 -22.21 -17.31
CA TYR A 21 -7.62 -22.86 -16.39
C TYR A 21 -6.17 -22.40 -16.62
N GLN A 22 -5.73 -22.31 -17.89
CA GLN A 22 -4.38 -21.87 -18.21
C GLN A 22 -4.17 -20.39 -17.88
N GLN A 23 -5.20 -19.54 -17.96
CA GLN A 23 -5.12 -18.15 -17.53
C GLN A 23 -4.96 -18.01 -16.01
N ALA A 24 -5.75 -18.75 -15.23
CA ALA A 24 -5.62 -18.75 -13.78
C ALA A 24 -4.25 -19.26 -13.32
N ARG A 25 -3.78 -20.35 -13.95
CA ARG A 25 -2.45 -20.91 -13.70
C ARG A 25 -1.33 -19.92 -13.99
N LYS A 26 -1.42 -19.13 -15.06
CA LYS A 26 -0.41 -18.11 -15.36
C LYS A 26 -0.29 -17.06 -14.25
N ILE A 27 -1.41 -16.64 -13.65
CA ILE A 27 -1.40 -15.66 -12.57
C ILE A 27 -0.68 -16.21 -11.33
N GLU A 28 -0.87 -17.49 -11.03
CA GLU A 28 -0.22 -18.16 -9.90
C GLU A 28 1.26 -18.50 -10.16
N ASP A 29 1.59 -18.98 -11.37
CA ASP A 29 2.96 -19.34 -11.76
C ASP A 29 3.89 -18.13 -11.98
N THR A 30 3.37 -16.89 -12.08
CA THR A 30 4.19 -15.67 -12.30
C THR A 30 4.16 -14.70 -11.11
N PRO A 31 4.86 -15.00 -10.00
CA PRO A 31 4.91 -14.13 -8.83
C PRO A 31 5.72 -12.85 -9.09
N PHE A 32 5.59 -11.86 -8.20
CA PHE A 32 6.39 -10.64 -8.28
C PHE A 32 7.88 -10.99 -8.15
N PRO A 33 8.78 -10.39 -8.95
CA PRO A 33 10.18 -10.81 -8.92
C PRO A 33 10.80 -10.50 -7.55
N PHE A 34 11.36 -11.54 -6.94
CA PHE A 34 11.94 -11.50 -5.60
C PHE A 34 12.92 -10.33 -5.34
N PRO A 35 13.84 -9.97 -6.27
CA PRO A 35 14.73 -8.83 -6.05
C PRO A 35 13.98 -7.51 -5.84
N TYR A 36 12.85 -7.29 -6.53
CA TYR A 36 12.06 -6.08 -6.33
C TYR A 36 11.34 -6.11 -4.98
N ALA A 37 10.82 -7.27 -4.55
CA ALA A 37 10.21 -7.42 -3.23
C ALA A 37 11.21 -7.07 -2.11
N GLN A 38 12.46 -7.51 -2.26
CA GLN A 38 13.54 -7.18 -1.33
C GLN A 38 13.86 -5.68 -1.33
N MET A 39 13.90 -5.03 -2.50
CA MET A 39 14.18 -3.61 -2.60
C MET A 39 13.07 -2.76 -1.95
N VAL A 40 11.79 -3.08 -2.17
CA VAL A 40 10.67 -2.40 -1.50
C VAL A 40 10.77 -2.56 0.02
N SER A 41 11.06 -3.77 0.49
CA SER A 41 11.27 -4.04 1.92
C SER A 41 12.43 -3.22 2.51
N ALA A 42 13.55 -3.12 1.79
CA ALA A 42 14.69 -2.30 2.19
C ALA A 42 14.36 -0.80 2.19
N MET A 43 13.62 -0.31 1.20
CA MET A 43 13.19 1.09 1.13
C MET A 43 12.24 1.46 2.27
N LEU A 44 11.31 0.57 2.64
CA LEU A 44 10.44 0.76 3.81
C LEU A 44 11.25 0.80 5.12
N LEU A 45 12.25 -0.07 5.27
CA LEU A 45 13.15 -0.02 6.44
C LEU A 45 13.92 1.30 6.50
N LEU A 46 14.46 1.77 5.39
CA LEU A 46 15.12 3.08 5.34
C LEU A 46 14.16 4.22 5.68
N LEU A 47 12.91 4.15 5.18
CA LEU A 47 11.88 5.14 5.49
C LEU A 47 11.58 5.20 6.99
N VAL A 48 11.48 4.06 7.68
CA VAL A 48 11.24 3.99 9.14
C VAL A 48 12.29 4.76 9.94
N PHE A 49 13.57 4.68 9.56
CA PHE A 49 14.64 5.33 10.31
C PHE A 49 14.96 6.74 9.84
N ILE A 50 14.96 6.99 8.53
CA ILE A 50 15.39 8.28 7.96
C ILE A 50 14.29 9.33 8.08
N PHE A 51 13.03 8.95 7.84
CA PHE A 51 11.92 9.90 7.85
C PHE A 51 11.73 10.63 9.18
N PRO A 52 11.74 9.99 10.36
CA PRO A 52 11.61 10.71 11.64
C PRO A 52 12.79 11.65 11.91
N VAL A 53 14.01 11.25 11.51
CA VAL A 53 15.20 12.10 11.67
C VAL A 53 15.07 13.36 10.81
N VAL A 54 14.64 13.22 9.55
CA VAL A 54 14.46 14.36 8.65
C VAL A 54 13.27 15.23 9.09
N ALA A 55 12.15 14.64 9.51
CA ALA A 55 10.97 15.38 9.96
C ALA A 55 11.28 16.28 11.15
N VAL A 56 12.01 15.77 12.16
CA VAL A 56 12.44 16.58 13.31
C VAL A 56 13.44 17.66 12.90
N ALA A 57 14.38 17.34 12.01
CA ALA A 57 15.38 18.31 11.55
C ALA A 57 14.77 19.45 10.71
N MET A 58 13.76 19.16 9.90
CA MET A 58 13.06 20.16 9.09
C MET A 58 12.15 21.04 9.95
N LEU A 59 11.39 20.43 10.88
CA LEU A 59 10.47 21.18 11.74
C LEU A 59 11.21 22.07 12.75
N GLY A 60 12.42 21.68 13.17
CA GLY A 60 13.25 22.50 14.05
C GLY A 60 13.86 23.75 13.41
N LYS A 61 13.73 23.93 12.08
CA LYS A 61 14.34 25.05 11.34
C LYS A 61 13.46 26.31 11.30
N ASP A 62 12.17 26.21 11.59
CA ASP A 62 11.19 27.32 11.50
C ASP A 62 11.24 28.33 12.66
N ARG A 63 12.43 28.58 13.22
CA ARG A 63 12.65 29.53 14.31
C ARG A 63 12.33 30.99 13.93
N THR A 64 12.39 31.31 12.62
CA THR A 64 12.12 32.65 12.08
C THR A 64 10.63 33.04 12.05
N LEU A 65 9.70 32.08 12.03
CA LEU A 65 8.26 32.38 12.07
C LEU A 65 7.75 32.51 13.51
N GLU A 66 8.34 31.75 14.45
CA GLU A 66 8.08 31.91 15.89
C GLU A 66 8.39 33.32 16.39
N GLU A 67 9.48 33.95 15.89
CA GLU A 67 9.83 35.33 16.25
C GLU A 67 8.79 36.35 15.77
N THR A 68 8.11 36.10 14.64
CA THR A 68 7.06 37.00 14.12
C THR A 68 5.68 36.74 14.72
N LEU A 69 5.39 35.50 15.14
CA LEU A 69 4.12 35.13 15.79
C LEU A 69 4.11 35.49 17.27
N ALA A 70 5.28 35.49 17.93
CA ALA A 70 5.43 35.95 19.32
C ALA A 70 5.02 37.42 19.52
N GLU A 71 5.04 38.24 18.46
CA GLU A 71 4.56 39.64 18.48
C GLU A 71 3.02 39.74 18.48
N ILE A 72 2.30 38.69 18.09
CA ILE A 72 0.82 38.64 17.96
C ILE A 72 0.17 37.97 19.20
N GLU A 73 0.94 37.19 19.98
CA GLU A 73 0.45 36.18 20.91
C GLU A 73 0.41 36.65 22.39
N HIS A 74 -0.32 37.71 22.71
CA HIS A 74 -0.53 38.12 24.11
C HIS A 74 -1.72 37.43 24.82
N SER A 75 -2.17 36.27 24.33
CA SER A 75 -3.28 35.51 24.93
C SER A 75 -2.82 34.15 25.45
N GLU A 76 -3.07 33.86 26.73
CA GLU A 76 -2.58 32.66 27.44
C GLU A 76 -3.04 31.31 26.81
N ILE A 77 -4.17 31.29 26.10
CA ILE A 77 -4.71 30.08 25.47
C ILE A 77 -3.91 29.70 24.21
N VAL A 78 -3.47 30.69 23.44
CA VAL A 78 -2.75 30.45 22.19
C VAL A 78 -1.37 29.87 22.50
N GLU A 79 -0.69 30.36 23.55
CA GLU A 79 0.62 29.82 23.95
C GLU A 79 0.53 28.38 24.42
N LEU A 80 -0.54 28.05 25.16
CA LEU A 80 -0.79 26.68 25.60
C LEU A 80 -1.01 25.75 24.40
N LEU A 81 -1.77 26.19 23.40
CA LEU A 81 -2.05 25.42 22.18
C LEU A 81 -0.80 25.29 21.31
N TRP A 82 -0.03 26.37 21.10
CA TRP A 82 1.20 26.37 20.32
C TRP A 82 2.25 25.42 20.91
N ARG A 83 2.44 25.46 22.24
CA ARG A 83 3.40 24.59 22.95
C ARG A 83 3.01 23.12 22.92
N ALA A 84 1.72 22.80 22.80
CA ALA A 84 1.24 21.43 22.67
C ALA A 84 1.28 20.93 21.22
N LEU A 85 0.98 21.80 20.25
CA LEU A 85 0.86 21.43 18.84
C LEU A 85 2.23 21.27 18.16
N SER A 86 3.18 22.15 18.45
CA SER A 86 4.50 22.14 17.81
C SER A 86 5.33 20.85 18.02
N PRO A 87 5.42 20.24 19.23
CA PRO A 87 6.12 18.97 19.39
C PRO A 87 5.33 17.77 18.86
N ALA A 88 4.01 17.88 18.73
CA ALA A 88 3.15 16.80 18.26
C ALA A 88 3.10 16.68 16.73
N ALA A 89 3.40 17.75 15.99
CA ALA A 89 3.32 17.78 14.54
C ALA A 89 4.27 16.77 13.85
N ALA A 90 5.53 16.69 14.28
CA ALA A 90 6.51 15.75 13.72
C ALA A 90 6.13 14.26 13.89
N PRO A 91 5.79 13.76 15.11
CA PRO A 91 5.40 12.36 15.28
C PRO A 91 4.09 12.02 14.58
N LEU A 92 3.13 12.94 14.50
CA LEU A 92 1.90 12.73 13.73
C LEU A 92 2.18 12.57 12.24
N LEU A 93 3.02 13.45 11.68
CA LEU A 93 3.43 13.37 10.28
C LEU A 93 4.19 12.08 9.98
N CYS A 94 5.06 11.63 10.90
CA CYS A 94 5.72 10.33 10.82
C CYS A 94 4.73 9.16 10.86
N PHE A 95 3.80 9.19 11.80
CA PHE A 95 2.79 8.15 11.97
C PHE A 95 1.95 7.97 10.70
N PHE A 96 1.38 9.05 10.16
CA PHE A 96 0.56 8.97 8.95
C PHE A 96 1.36 8.55 7.72
N THR A 97 2.59 9.03 7.59
CA THR A 97 3.44 8.67 6.44
C THR A 97 3.79 7.17 6.48
N LEU A 98 4.23 6.66 7.63
CA LEU A 98 4.56 5.24 7.78
C LEU A 98 3.32 4.36 7.62
N LEU A 99 2.18 4.76 8.21
CA LEU A 99 0.91 4.05 8.05
C LEU A 99 0.51 3.95 6.57
N MET A 100 0.66 5.03 5.81
CA MET A 100 0.34 5.05 4.38
C MET A 100 1.23 4.11 3.57
N TYR A 101 2.56 4.17 3.77
CA TYR A 101 3.49 3.35 3.00
C TYR A 101 3.44 1.88 3.35
N TYR A 102 3.32 1.54 4.64
CA TYR A 102 3.12 0.15 5.07
C TYR A 102 1.75 -0.37 4.62
N GLY A 103 0.69 0.42 4.76
CA GLY A 103 -0.65 0.03 4.29
C GLY A 103 -0.66 -0.25 2.79
N LEU A 104 0.00 0.58 1.99
CA LEU A 104 0.13 0.35 0.54
C LEU A 104 0.90 -0.94 0.23
N ASN A 105 1.97 -1.23 0.97
CA ASN A 105 2.76 -2.45 0.79
C ASN A 105 1.98 -3.72 1.14
N GLU A 106 1.19 -3.69 2.22
CA GLU A 106 0.34 -4.83 2.59
C GLU A 106 -0.76 -5.08 1.55
N VAL A 107 -1.41 -4.02 1.06
CA VAL A 107 -2.40 -4.15 -0.04
C VAL A 107 -1.75 -4.70 -1.31
N ALA A 108 -0.53 -4.28 -1.63
CA ALA A 108 0.19 -4.81 -2.79
C ALA A 108 0.50 -6.30 -2.65
N ARG A 109 0.87 -6.75 -1.44
CA ARG A 109 1.07 -8.18 -1.13
C ARG A 109 -0.21 -8.99 -1.21
N ASP A 110 -1.30 -8.48 -0.66
CA ASP A 110 -2.61 -9.14 -0.73
C ASP A 110 -3.06 -9.34 -2.18
N LEU A 111 -2.77 -8.38 -3.07
CA LEU A 111 -3.08 -8.47 -4.50
C LEU A 111 -2.13 -9.38 -5.30
N GLU A 112 -0.95 -9.71 -4.75
CA GLU A 112 -0.02 -10.66 -5.38
C GLU A 112 -0.53 -12.10 -5.30
N GLU A 113 -1.25 -12.46 -4.24
CA GLU A 113 -1.70 -13.83 -3.96
C GLU A 113 -3.24 -13.94 -3.99
N PRO A 114 -3.89 -13.75 -5.15
CA PRO A 114 -5.34 -13.53 -5.26
C PRO A 114 -6.20 -14.75 -4.90
N PHE A 115 -5.63 -15.94 -4.70
CA PHE A 115 -6.39 -17.17 -4.43
C PHE A 115 -6.29 -17.66 -2.97
N ILE A 116 -5.34 -17.13 -2.19
CA ILE A 116 -4.90 -17.79 -0.95
C ILE A 116 -5.49 -17.12 0.31
N TYR A 117 -5.55 -15.79 0.37
CA TYR A 117 -5.84 -15.08 1.63
C TYR A 117 -7.24 -14.44 1.68
N PRO A 118 -8.15 -14.94 2.55
CA PRO A 118 -9.41 -14.25 2.82
C PRO A 118 -9.19 -12.96 3.66
N PRO A 119 -10.05 -11.93 3.53
CA PRO A 119 -11.32 -11.90 2.80
C PRO A 119 -11.22 -11.42 1.34
N ASN A 120 -10.06 -10.92 0.91
CA ASN A 120 -9.90 -10.24 -0.39
C ASN A 120 -9.43 -11.18 -1.52
N ASN A 121 -9.43 -12.49 -1.29
CA ASN A 121 -9.19 -13.48 -2.33
C ASN A 121 -10.37 -13.58 -3.30
N LEU A 122 -10.09 -14.05 -4.51
CA LEU A 122 -11.09 -14.38 -5.49
C LEU A 122 -11.98 -15.51 -4.95
N PRO A 123 -13.32 -15.34 -4.95
CA PRO A 123 -14.27 -16.32 -4.44
C PRO A 123 -14.45 -17.54 -5.38
N CYS A 124 -13.36 -18.27 -5.65
CA CYS A 124 -13.35 -19.42 -6.57
C CYS A 124 -14.28 -20.58 -6.13
N ALA A 125 -14.64 -20.65 -4.85
CA ALA A 125 -15.54 -21.67 -4.31
C ALA A 125 -16.98 -21.19 -4.08
N THR A 126 -17.26 -19.89 -4.21
CA THR A 126 -18.59 -19.31 -3.89
C THR A 126 -19.43 -19.03 -5.14
N TRP A 127 -18.82 -18.88 -6.33
CA TRP A 127 -19.50 -18.63 -7.60
C TRP A 127 -19.56 -19.88 -8.50
N GLN A 128 -20.13 -20.97 -7.99
CA GLN A 128 -20.57 -22.11 -8.81
C GLN A 128 -22.03 -21.95 -9.23
#